data_AF-A0A2N9JHF9-F1
#
_entry.id   AF-A0A2N9JHF9-F1
#
_cell.length_a   1.000
_cell.length_b   1.000
_cell.length_c   1.000
_cell.angle_alpha   90.00
_cell.angle_beta   90.00
_cell.angle_gamma   90.00
#
_symmetry.space_group_name_H-M   'P 1'
#
loop_
_entity.id
_entity.type
_entity.pdbx_description
1 polymer ?
#
loop_
_entity_poly.entity_id
_entity_poly.type
_entity_poly.pdbx_seq_one_letter_code
_entity_poly.pdbx_strand_id
1 'polypeptide(L)'
;MTVVIALIGTCLSANAAFFTSYGTQERKRTEADYRDITVVDTIPGIVAPGVMTALVILVAAKVFNGPLGPEGMVATISGLSKVFEPVAGPVGNWIFALGYFAAAFSAMTANATAGGIMLSDALGKGASAKSRTARIFSGVILVWGIAITAIFGGGSPVQLIVLAQSLTVLTAPVLAFLLVYLSAKGDFMGTLRNKWWQLALGAIAFGVVLWFWIQLIISFFQ
;
A
#
# COMPACT_ATOMS: atom_id res chain seq x y z
N MET A 1 7.22 -12.14 12.99
CA MET A 1 7.89 -10.96 12.40
C MET A 1 7.31 -10.57 11.03
N THR A 2 6.95 -11.52 10.17
CA THR A 2 6.46 -11.26 8.80
C THR A 2 5.25 -10.31 8.74
N VAL A 3 4.31 -10.39 9.68
CA VAL A 3 3.14 -9.47 9.73
C VAL A 3 3.57 -8.02 10.00
N VAL A 4 4.57 -7.80 10.85
CA VAL A 4 5.11 -6.45 11.14
C VAL A 4 5.87 -5.92 9.91
N ILE A 5 6.67 -6.78 9.27
CA ILE A 5 7.38 -6.45 8.03
C ILE A 5 6.38 -6.08 6.92
N ALA A 6 5.34 -6.88 6.73
CA ALA A 6 4.27 -6.64 5.75
C ALA A 6 3.49 -5.35 6.05
N LEU A 7 3.19 -5.07 7.33
CA LEU A 7 2.55 -3.83 7.75
C LEU A 7 3.40 -2.61 7.39
N ILE A 8 4.71 -2.68 7.60
CA ILE A 8 5.59 -1.55 7.31
C ILE A 8 5.75 -1.33 5.81
N GLY A 9 5.85 -2.40 5.02
CA GLY A 9 5.87 -2.31 3.55
C GLY A 9 4.63 -1.61 2.99
N THR A 10 3.46 -1.88 3.57
CA THR A 10 2.20 -1.30 3.10
C THR A 10 1.94 0.11 3.65
N CYS A 11 2.39 0.43 4.87
CA CYS A 11 2.20 1.75 5.48
C CYS A 11 3.22 2.78 4.99
N LEU A 12 4.47 2.39 4.77
CA LEU A 12 5.49 3.21 4.09
C LEU A 12 5.48 2.91 2.59
N SER A 13 4.32 3.07 1.95
CA SER A 13 4.13 2.69 0.54
C SER A 13 4.88 3.63 -0.41
N ALA A 14 6.13 3.27 -0.71
CA ALA A 14 6.93 3.92 -1.74
C ALA A 14 6.28 3.80 -3.14
N ASN A 15 5.55 2.72 -3.40
CA ASN A 15 4.74 2.55 -4.62
C ASN A 15 3.69 3.64 -4.75
N ALA A 16 2.90 3.89 -3.70
CA ALA A 16 1.86 4.91 -3.74
C ALA A 16 2.47 6.31 -3.91
N ALA A 17 3.53 6.61 -3.16
CA ALA A 17 4.25 7.88 -3.28
C ALA A 17 4.93 8.07 -4.65
N PHE A 18 5.33 6.98 -5.31
CA PHE A 18 5.81 7.05 -6.68
C PHE A 18 4.66 7.31 -7.66
N PHE A 19 3.52 6.64 -7.49
CA PHE A 19 2.38 6.78 -8.39
C PHE A 19 1.69 8.17 -8.30
N THR A 20 1.78 8.87 -7.16
CA THR A 20 1.26 10.25 -7.08
C THR A 20 1.93 11.20 -8.07
N SER A 21 3.16 10.91 -8.54
CA SER A 21 3.81 11.68 -9.61
C SER A 21 3.03 11.60 -10.93
N TYR A 22 2.50 10.42 -11.29
CA TYR A 22 1.64 10.23 -12.47
C TYR A 22 0.34 11.01 -12.32
N GLY A 23 -0.30 10.95 -11.15
CA GLY A 23 -1.53 11.70 -10.89
C GLY A 23 -1.33 13.22 -10.95
N THR A 24 -0.18 13.70 -10.49
CA THR A 24 0.22 15.12 -10.57
C THR A 24 0.42 15.54 -12.02
N GLN A 25 1.09 14.71 -12.82
CA GLN A 25 1.32 14.95 -14.25
C GLN A 25 0.00 14.92 -15.06
N GLU A 26 -0.86 13.93 -14.84
CA GLU A 26 -2.13 13.77 -15.56
C GLU A 26 -3.10 14.93 -15.26
N ARG A 27 -3.10 15.42 -14.01
CA ARG A 27 -3.87 16.61 -13.59
C ARG A 27 -3.21 17.93 -13.98
N LYS A 28 -2.06 17.91 -14.66
CA LYS A 28 -1.29 19.09 -15.10
C LYS A 28 -1.04 20.10 -13.97
N ARG A 29 -0.75 19.59 -12.76
CA ARG A 29 -0.52 20.43 -11.59
C ARG A 29 0.79 21.20 -11.73
N THR A 30 0.82 22.38 -11.14
CA THR A 30 1.94 23.31 -11.20
C THR A 30 2.51 23.56 -9.81
N GLU A 31 3.66 24.25 -9.73
CA GLU A 31 4.25 24.66 -8.47
C GLU A 31 3.30 25.49 -7.60
N ALA A 32 2.42 26.30 -8.20
CA ALA A 32 1.43 27.09 -7.48
C ALA A 32 0.45 26.21 -6.70
N ASP A 33 0.15 25.00 -7.20
CA ASP A 33 -0.78 24.06 -6.57
C ASP A 33 -0.14 23.26 -5.42
N TYR A 34 1.19 23.31 -5.28
CA TYR A 34 1.95 22.44 -4.37
C TYR A 34 1.45 22.51 -2.92
N ARG A 35 1.23 23.74 -2.42
CA ARG A 35 0.78 23.95 -1.04
C ARG A 35 -0.63 23.42 -0.83
N ASP A 36 -1.53 23.70 -1.75
CA ASP A 36 -2.94 23.32 -1.64
C ASP A 36 -3.11 21.80 -1.75
N ILE A 37 -2.40 21.15 -2.70
CA ILE A 37 -2.37 19.68 -2.81
C ILE A 37 -1.84 19.06 -1.53
N THR A 38 -0.76 19.61 -0.97
CA THR A 38 -0.16 19.05 0.25
C THR A 38 -1.14 19.07 1.42
N VAL A 39 -1.86 20.18 1.61
CA VAL A 39 -2.77 20.37 2.76
C VAL A 39 -4.10 19.66 2.57
N VAL A 40 -4.65 19.64 1.35
CA VAL A 40 -5.99 19.12 1.08
C VAL A 40 -6.00 17.65 0.67
N ASP A 41 -4.93 17.17 0.04
CA ASP A 41 -4.84 15.82 -0.52
C ASP A 41 -3.83 14.97 0.26
N THR A 42 -2.55 15.36 0.26
CA THR A 42 -1.45 14.52 0.79
C THR A 42 -1.53 14.31 2.30
N ILE A 43 -1.69 15.37 3.11
CA ILE A 43 -1.71 15.23 4.57
C ILE A 43 -2.93 14.42 5.04
N PRO A 44 -4.18 14.77 4.66
CA PRO A 44 -5.34 13.97 5.04
C PRO A 44 -5.26 12.54 4.50
N GLY A 45 -4.77 12.38 3.26
CA GLY A 45 -4.61 11.08 2.61
C GLY A 45 -3.62 10.14 3.29
N ILE A 46 -2.65 10.65 4.05
CA ILE A 46 -1.70 9.85 4.84
C ILE A 46 -2.19 9.69 6.29
N VAL A 47 -2.65 10.77 6.91
CA VAL A 47 -3.03 10.78 8.33
C VAL A 47 -4.28 9.94 8.57
N ALA A 48 -5.31 10.05 7.73
CA ALA A 48 -6.57 9.32 7.95
C ALA A 48 -6.37 7.79 7.88
N PRO A 49 -5.71 7.22 6.87
CA PRO A 49 -5.40 5.78 6.86
C PRO A 49 -4.48 5.35 8.01
N GLY A 50 -3.53 6.19 8.43
CA GLY A 50 -2.68 5.93 9.58
C GLY A 50 -3.45 5.81 10.89
N VAL A 51 -4.35 6.76 11.15
CA VAL A 51 -5.25 6.73 12.32
C VAL A 51 -6.18 5.52 12.25
N MET A 52 -6.78 5.25 11.08
CA MET A 52 -7.65 4.09 10.89
C MET A 52 -6.90 2.77 11.16
N THR A 53 -5.66 2.64 10.68
CA THR A 53 -4.83 1.45 10.91
C THR A 53 -4.54 1.27 12.40
N ALA A 54 -4.17 2.35 13.11
CA ALA A 54 -3.94 2.30 14.54
C ALA A 54 -5.19 1.88 15.33
N LEU A 55 -6.36 2.43 14.99
CA LEU A 55 -7.63 2.06 15.60
C LEU A 55 -7.96 0.57 15.38
N VAL A 56 -7.81 0.07 14.15
CA VAL A 56 -8.05 -1.34 13.84
C VAL A 56 -7.13 -2.26 14.64
N ILE A 57 -5.83 -1.92 14.73
CA ILE A 57 -4.87 -2.67 15.54
C ILE A 57 -5.26 -2.68 17.02
N LEU A 58 -5.68 -1.54 17.58
CA LEU A 58 -6.10 -1.42 18.98
C LEU A 58 -7.34 -2.27 19.27
N VAL A 59 -8.37 -2.20 18.42
CA VAL A 59 -9.59 -3.01 18.60
C VAL A 59 -9.27 -4.49 18.44
N ALA A 60 -8.48 -4.86 17.43
CA ALA A 60 -8.05 -6.25 17.23
C ALA A 60 -7.27 -6.79 18.43
N ALA A 61 -6.34 -6.01 18.98
CA ALA A 61 -5.58 -6.39 20.18
C ALA A 61 -6.49 -6.64 21.38
N LYS A 62 -7.54 -5.82 21.55
CA LYS A 62 -8.49 -5.97 22.67
C LYS A 62 -9.47 -7.13 22.48
N VAL A 63 -9.94 -7.36 21.25
CA VAL A 63 -10.91 -8.42 20.94
C VAL A 63 -10.27 -9.80 20.93
N PHE A 64 -9.06 -9.92 20.36
CA PHE A 64 -8.40 -11.22 20.20
C PHE A 64 -7.46 -11.60 21.35
N ASN A 65 -7.18 -10.70 22.30
CA ASN A 65 -6.42 -11.00 23.53
C ASN A 65 -5.07 -11.74 23.30
N GLY A 66 -4.40 -11.49 22.16
CA GLY A 66 -3.12 -12.10 21.80
C GLY A 66 -2.92 -12.26 20.29
N PRO A 67 -1.73 -12.69 19.82
CA PRO A 67 -1.37 -12.71 18.40
C PRO A 67 -2.19 -13.65 17.50
N LEU A 68 -2.97 -14.58 18.09
CA LEU A 68 -3.66 -15.64 17.35
C LEU A 68 -5.17 -15.75 17.63
N GLY A 69 -5.70 -15.01 18.62
CA GLY A 69 -7.04 -15.28 19.16
C GLY A 69 -7.18 -16.73 19.68
N PRO A 70 -8.32 -17.09 20.28
CA PRO A 70 -8.65 -18.50 20.47
C PRO A 70 -8.75 -19.17 19.09
N GLU A 71 -8.10 -20.33 18.90
CA GLU A 71 -8.33 -21.24 17.76
C GLU A 71 -8.02 -20.72 16.34
N GLY A 72 -7.07 -19.79 16.17
CA GLY A 72 -6.62 -19.39 14.82
C GLY A 72 -7.67 -18.61 14.02
N MET A 73 -8.65 -18.00 14.69
CA MET A 73 -9.69 -17.16 14.06
C MET A 73 -9.09 -16.05 13.18
N VAL A 74 -7.89 -15.56 13.50
CA VAL A 74 -7.17 -14.53 12.73
C VAL A 74 -6.77 -15.01 11.32
N ALA A 75 -6.77 -16.31 11.05
CA ALA A 75 -6.43 -16.88 9.73
C ALA A 75 -7.58 -16.82 8.71
N THR A 76 -8.78 -16.40 9.12
CA THR A 76 -9.97 -16.32 8.25
C THR A 76 -10.58 -14.91 8.25
N ILE A 77 -11.11 -14.49 7.10
CA ILE A 77 -11.79 -13.19 6.97
C ILE A 77 -13.02 -13.11 7.89
N SER A 78 -13.74 -14.23 8.06
CA SER A 78 -14.89 -14.34 8.97
C SER A 78 -14.49 -14.25 10.45
N GLY A 79 -13.29 -14.69 10.83
CA GLY A 79 -12.82 -14.50 12.20
C GLY A 79 -12.42 -13.04 12.46
N LEU A 80 -11.89 -12.34 11.45
CA LEU A 80 -11.54 -10.91 11.56
C LEU A 80 -12.77 -10.00 11.76
N SER A 81 -13.96 -10.40 11.27
CA SER A 81 -15.18 -9.60 11.43
C SER A 81 -15.62 -9.45 12.89
N LYS A 82 -15.14 -10.33 13.78
CA LYS A 82 -15.38 -10.26 15.23
C LYS A 82 -14.91 -8.97 15.89
N VAL A 83 -13.99 -8.25 15.26
CA VAL A 83 -13.54 -6.90 15.68
C VAL A 83 -14.72 -5.92 15.80
N PHE A 84 -15.80 -6.12 15.03
CA PHE A 84 -16.98 -5.25 15.05
C PHE A 84 -18.10 -5.73 15.99
N GLU A 85 -18.04 -6.96 16.50
CA GLU A 85 -19.08 -7.52 17.37
C GLU A 85 -19.31 -6.71 18.66
N PRO A 86 -18.28 -6.15 19.35
CA PRO A 86 -18.50 -5.33 20.54
C PRO A 86 -19.28 -4.03 20.29
N VAL A 87 -19.27 -3.52 19.06
CA VAL A 87 -19.87 -2.22 18.71
C VAL A 87 -21.20 -2.38 17.98
N ALA A 88 -21.29 -3.37 17.09
CA ALA A 88 -22.44 -3.58 16.21
C ALA A 88 -23.20 -4.88 16.48
N GLY A 89 -22.79 -5.66 17.48
CA GLY A 89 -23.41 -6.93 17.82
C GLY A 89 -23.42 -7.92 16.64
N PRO A 90 -24.49 -8.73 16.50
CA PRO A 90 -24.59 -9.74 15.43
C PRO A 90 -24.55 -9.17 14.00
N VAL A 91 -24.90 -7.89 13.81
CA VAL A 91 -24.88 -7.23 12.50
C VAL A 91 -23.46 -6.80 12.10
N GLY A 92 -22.51 -6.77 13.05
CA GLY A 92 -21.12 -6.38 12.81
C GLY A 92 -20.44 -7.20 11.71
N ASN A 93 -20.78 -8.49 11.57
CA ASN A 93 -20.26 -9.34 10.51
C ASN A 93 -20.66 -8.86 9.10
N TRP A 94 -21.91 -8.40 8.93
CA TRP A 94 -22.39 -7.87 7.66
C TRP A 94 -21.76 -6.53 7.33
N ILE A 95 -21.62 -5.64 8.32
CA ILE A 95 -20.96 -4.35 8.17
C ILE A 95 -19.49 -4.55 7.76
N PHE A 96 -18.79 -5.47 8.44
CA PHE A 96 -17.41 -5.81 8.09
C PHE A 96 -17.32 -6.38 6.67
N ALA A 97 -18.18 -7.35 6.31
CA ALA A 97 -18.12 -7.98 4.99
C ALA A 97 -18.36 -6.98 3.85
N LEU A 98 -19.36 -6.09 3.99
CA LEU A 98 -19.64 -5.05 3.01
C LEU A 98 -18.50 -4.02 2.92
N GLY A 99 -17.99 -3.56 4.07
CA GLY A 99 -16.88 -2.62 4.13
C GLY A 99 -15.59 -3.20 3.55
N TYR A 100 -15.26 -4.44 3.92
CA TYR A 100 -14.12 -5.18 3.41
C TYR A 100 -14.23 -5.38 1.90
N PHE A 101 -15.40 -5.78 1.39
CA PHE A 101 -15.62 -5.93 -0.04
C PHE A 101 -15.43 -4.61 -0.80
N ALA A 102 -16.04 -3.52 -0.32
CA ALA A 102 -15.90 -2.20 -0.92
C ALA A 102 -14.44 -1.72 -0.91
N ALA A 103 -13.73 -1.90 0.21
CA ALA A 103 -12.33 -1.53 0.34
C ALA A 103 -11.42 -2.37 -0.57
N ALA A 104 -11.61 -3.70 -0.61
CA ALA A 104 -10.84 -4.60 -1.45
C ALA A 104 -11.05 -4.30 -2.94
N PHE A 105 -12.30 -4.07 -3.36
CA PHE A 105 -12.62 -3.74 -4.75
C PHE A 105 -12.03 -2.38 -5.18
N SER A 106 -12.15 -1.37 -4.32
CA SER A 106 -11.56 -0.03 -4.55
C SER A 106 -10.03 -0.11 -4.66
N ALA A 107 -9.36 -0.77 -3.71
CA ALA A 107 -7.91 -0.91 -3.72
C ALA A 107 -7.39 -1.73 -4.91
N MET A 108 -8.07 -2.84 -5.25
CA MET A 108 -7.71 -3.70 -6.37
C MET A 108 -7.77 -2.95 -7.70
N THR A 109 -8.85 -2.23 -7.95
CA THR A 109 -9.03 -1.45 -9.20
C THR A 109 -8.02 -0.31 -9.31
N ALA A 110 -7.78 0.42 -8.22
CA ALA A 110 -6.78 1.50 -8.18
C ALA A 110 -5.36 0.97 -8.42
N ASN A 111 -4.95 -0.11 -7.73
CA ASN A 111 -3.59 -0.66 -7.84
C ASN A 111 -3.33 -1.33 -9.19
N ALA A 112 -4.31 -2.04 -9.76
CA ALA A 112 -4.17 -2.63 -11.09
C ALA A 112 -4.07 -1.55 -12.18
N THR A 113 -4.82 -0.46 -12.03
CA THR A 113 -4.74 0.69 -12.94
C THR A 113 -3.38 1.37 -12.83
N ALA A 114 -2.92 1.62 -11.60
CA ALA A 114 -1.61 2.22 -11.35
C ALA A 114 -0.46 1.39 -11.92
N GLY A 115 -0.44 0.07 -11.64
CA GLY A 115 0.57 -0.84 -12.17
C GLY A 115 0.55 -0.92 -13.70
N GLY A 116 -0.64 -0.91 -14.31
CA GLY A 116 -0.76 -0.92 -15.77
C GLY A 116 -0.23 0.35 -16.44
N ILE A 117 -0.47 1.52 -15.83
CA ILE A 117 0.07 2.80 -16.29
C ILE A 117 1.60 2.80 -16.18
N MET A 118 2.14 2.43 -15.02
CA MET A 118 3.58 2.38 -14.78
C MET A 118 4.28 1.42 -15.76
N LEU A 119 3.68 0.26 -16.04
CA LEU A 119 4.24 -0.71 -16.98
C LEU A 119 4.14 -0.23 -18.45
N SER A 120 3.05 0.45 -18.81
CA SER A 120 2.90 1.09 -20.12
C SER A 120 3.98 2.15 -20.34
N ASP A 121 4.24 2.98 -19.32
CA ASP A 121 5.23 4.04 -19.36
C ASP A 121 6.66 3.48 -19.39
N ALA A 122 6.95 2.46 -18.59
CA ALA A 122 8.24 1.76 -18.60
C ALA A 122 8.59 1.15 -19.97
N LEU A 123 7.59 0.79 -20.78
CA LEU A 123 7.78 0.30 -22.15
C LEU A 123 7.76 1.42 -23.21
N GLY A 124 7.77 2.68 -22.80
CA GLY A 124 7.74 3.84 -23.70
C GLY A 124 6.41 4.03 -24.43
N LYS A 125 5.33 3.41 -23.96
CA LYS A 125 3.99 3.48 -24.57
C LYS A 125 3.08 4.53 -23.92
N GLY A 126 3.64 5.33 -23.01
CA GLY A 126 3.04 6.51 -22.40
C GLY A 126 2.37 6.26 -21.05
N ALA A 127 2.38 7.33 -20.24
CA ALA A 127 1.94 7.43 -18.85
C ALA A 127 0.45 7.72 -18.64
N SER A 128 -0.45 7.29 -19.55
CA SER A 128 -1.88 7.61 -19.45
C SER A 128 -2.74 6.37 -19.18
N ALA A 129 -3.68 6.50 -18.24
CA ALA A 129 -4.73 5.51 -17.97
C ALA A 129 -5.60 5.20 -19.21
N LYS A 130 -5.66 6.13 -20.17
CA LYS A 130 -6.42 5.97 -21.41
C LYS A 130 -5.66 5.18 -22.47
N SER A 131 -4.36 4.93 -22.30
CA SER A 131 -3.58 4.18 -23.27
C SER A 131 -4.08 2.74 -23.36
N ARG A 132 -4.14 2.20 -24.59
CA ARG A 132 -4.57 0.80 -24.82
C ARG A 132 -3.66 -0.16 -24.06
N THR A 133 -2.36 0.14 -24.03
CA THR A 133 -1.33 -0.62 -23.32
C THR A 133 -1.58 -0.65 -21.81
N ALA A 134 -1.87 0.49 -21.19
CA ALA A 134 -2.14 0.56 -19.75
C ALA A 134 -3.35 -0.29 -19.38
N ARG A 135 -4.45 -0.20 -20.15
CA ARG A 135 -5.65 -1.02 -19.93
C ARG A 135 -5.40 -2.51 -20.09
N ILE A 136 -4.61 -2.91 -21.10
CA ILE A 136 -4.23 -4.31 -21.29
C ILE A 136 -3.45 -4.80 -20.08
N PHE A 137 -2.44 -4.06 -19.63
CA PHE A 137 -1.64 -4.46 -18.47
C PHE A 137 -2.45 -4.48 -17.18
N SER A 138 -3.33 -3.51 -16.95
CA SER A 138 -4.26 -3.54 -15.81
C SER A 138 -5.16 -4.78 -15.85
N GLY A 139 -5.69 -5.13 -17.02
CA GLY A 139 -6.46 -6.36 -17.22
C GLY A 139 -5.64 -7.62 -16.93
N VAL A 140 -4.40 -7.68 -17.40
CA VAL A 140 -3.47 -8.79 -17.12
C VAL A 140 -3.21 -8.92 -15.62
N ILE A 141 -2.97 -7.82 -14.90
CA ILE A 141 -2.77 -7.82 -13.45
C ILE A 141 -4.00 -8.38 -12.73
N LEU A 142 -5.21 -7.98 -13.13
CA LEU A 142 -6.46 -8.49 -12.55
C LEU A 142 -6.67 -9.98 -12.83
N VAL A 143 -6.46 -10.42 -14.06
CA VAL A 143 -6.56 -11.84 -14.45
C VAL A 143 -5.53 -12.67 -13.70
N TRP A 144 -4.32 -12.15 -13.50
CA TRP A 144 -3.28 -12.79 -12.70
C TRP A 144 -3.72 -12.97 -11.25
N GLY A 145 -4.30 -11.94 -10.64
CA GLY A 145 -4.89 -12.03 -9.30
C GLY A 145 -5.96 -13.12 -9.21
N ILE A 146 -6.88 -13.18 -10.17
CA ILE A 146 -7.91 -14.22 -10.25
C ILE A 146 -7.29 -15.61 -10.38
N ALA A 147 -6.27 -15.77 -11.23
CA ALA A 147 -5.59 -17.05 -11.42
C ALA A 147 -4.90 -17.53 -10.12
N ILE A 148 -4.19 -16.65 -9.42
CA ILE A 148 -3.57 -16.97 -8.13
C ILE A 148 -4.63 -17.36 -7.10
N THR A 149 -5.75 -16.61 -7.02
CA THR A 149 -6.85 -16.97 -6.13
C THR A 149 -7.51 -18.29 -6.52
N ALA A 150 -7.65 -18.61 -7.80
CA ALA A 150 -8.22 -19.88 -8.24
C ALA A 150 -7.32 -21.09 -7.90
N ILE A 151 -5.99 -20.93 -8.03
CA ILE A 151 -5.02 -22.01 -7.77
C ILE A 151 -4.76 -22.20 -6.27
N PHE A 152 -4.62 -21.10 -5.52
CA PHE A 152 -4.18 -21.12 -4.12
C PHE A 152 -5.28 -20.76 -3.11
N GLY A 153 -6.48 -20.38 -3.57
CA GLY A 153 -7.58 -19.92 -2.72
C GLY A 153 -8.22 -20.99 -1.83
N GLY A 154 -7.86 -22.27 -2.00
CA GLY A 154 -8.20 -23.33 -1.05
C GLY A 154 -7.43 -23.25 0.28
N GLY A 155 -6.34 -22.47 0.33
CA GLY A 155 -5.59 -22.16 1.56
C GLY A 155 -6.17 -20.97 2.34
N SER A 156 -5.42 -20.46 3.33
CA SER A 156 -5.84 -19.26 4.09
C SER A 156 -5.72 -18.00 3.20
N PRO A 157 -6.83 -17.28 2.90
CA PRO A 157 -6.76 -16.04 2.14
C PRO A 157 -5.93 -14.96 2.85
N VAL A 158 -5.92 -14.98 4.19
CA VAL A 158 -5.13 -14.07 5.01
C VAL A 158 -3.64 -14.27 4.78
N GLN A 159 -3.18 -15.52 4.66
CA GLN A 159 -1.77 -15.81 4.35
C GLN A 159 -1.37 -15.34 2.96
N LEU A 160 -2.24 -15.50 1.96
CA LEU A 160 -1.99 -14.96 0.61
C LEU A 160 -1.87 -13.44 0.63
N ILE A 161 -2.69 -12.74 1.41
CA ILE A 161 -2.58 -11.30 1.60
C ILE A 161 -1.26 -10.93 2.27
N VAL A 162 -0.89 -11.60 3.38
CA VAL A 162 0.38 -11.33 4.09
C VAL A 162 1.58 -11.56 3.18
N LEU A 163 1.57 -12.63 2.38
CA LEU A 163 2.61 -12.91 1.39
C LEU A 163 2.68 -11.83 0.31
N ALA A 164 1.54 -11.44 -0.26
CA ALA A 164 1.50 -10.37 -1.26
C ALA A 164 2.06 -9.05 -0.69
N GLN A 165 1.72 -8.71 0.56
CA GLN A 165 2.23 -7.52 1.24
C GLN A 165 3.71 -7.65 1.63
N SER A 166 4.23 -8.85 1.93
CA SER A 166 5.66 -8.99 2.17
C SER A 166 6.47 -8.83 0.87
N LEU A 167 5.93 -9.26 -0.28
CA LEU A 167 6.58 -9.06 -1.57
C LEU A 167 6.70 -7.58 -1.96
N THR A 168 5.79 -6.71 -1.53
CA THR A 168 5.92 -5.26 -1.81
C THR A 168 7.10 -4.62 -1.08
N VAL A 169 7.51 -5.16 0.07
CA VAL A 169 8.71 -4.72 0.79
C VAL A 169 9.96 -4.92 -0.08
N LEU A 170 9.99 -5.95 -0.93
CA LEU A 170 11.14 -6.25 -1.79
C LEU A 170 11.45 -5.11 -2.77
N THR A 171 10.42 -4.43 -3.28
CA THR A 171 10.55 -3.31 -4.22
C THR A 171 10.67 -1.95 -3.53
N ALA A 172 10.20 -1.85 -2.28
CA ALA A 172 10.18 -0.63 -1.51
C ALA A 172 11.54 0.11 -1.39
N PRO A 173 12.71 -0.54 -1.12
CA PRO A 173 13.96 0.19 -0.96
C PRO A 173 14.41 0.87 -2.26
N VAL A 174 14.19 0.23 -3.42
CA VAL A 174 14.56 0.81 -4.72
C VAL A 174 13.75 2.08 -4.97
N LEU A 175 12.43 2.03 -4.75
CA LEU A 175 11.57 3.19 -4.94
C LEU A 175 11.82 4.29 -3.92
N ALA A 176 12.01 3.92 -2.64
CA ALA A 176 12.33 4.88 -1.59
C ALA A 176 13.65 5.61 -1.88
N PHE A 177 14.68 4.88 -2.33
CA PHE A 177 15.94 5.49 -2.76
C PHE A 177 15.73 6.46 -3.93
N LEU A 178 15.00 6.06 -4.97
CA LEU A 178 14.73 6.91 -6.13
C LEU A 178 13.96 8.17 -5.74
N LEU A 179 12.94 8.06 -4.88
CA LEU A 179 12.18 9.22 -4.39
C LEU A 179 13.06 10.20 -3.62
N VAL A 180 13.90 9.70 -2.70
CA VAL A 180 14.83 10.55 -1.93
C VAL A 180 15.89 11.18 -2.83
N TYR A 181 16.46 10.41 -3.76
CA TYR A 181 17.48 10.88 -4.69
C TYR A 181 16.94 11.94 -5.66
N LEU A 182 15.82 11.68 -6.33
CA LEU A 182 15.23 12.60 -7.31
C LEU A 182 14.74 13.88 -6.65
N SER A 183 14.14 13.78 -5.45
CA SER A 183 13.66 14.96 -4.72
C SER A 183 14.80 15.86 -4.19
N ALA A 184 16.02 15.33 -4.08
CA ALA A 184 17.21 16.09 -3.70
C ALA A 184 17.91 16.78 -4.89
N LYS A 185 17.64 16.35 -6.13
CA LYS A 185 18.31 16.85 -7.33
C LYS A 185 17.68 18.17 -7.79
N GLY A 186 18.49 19.24 -7.79
CA GLY A 186 18.07 20.56 -8.27
C GLY A 186 17.67 20.57 -9.75
N ASP A 187 18.35 19.77 -10.58
CA ASP A 187 18.07 19.68 -12.02
C ASP A 187 16.64 19.22 -12.33
N PHE A 188 16.05 18.39 -11.46
CA PHE A 188 14.68 17.87 -11.62
C PHE A 188 13.64 18.69 -10.86
N MET A 189 13.97 19.12 -9.63
CA MET A 189 12.98 19.74 -8.73
C MET A 189 12.95 21.27 -8.79
N GLY A 190 13.98 21.92 -9.37
CA GLY A 190 14.07 23.37 -9.44
C GLY A 190 13.90 24.03 -8.07
N THR A 191 12.92 24.92 -7.96
CA THR A 191 12.54 25.67 -6.75
C THR A 191 11.91 24.80 -5.67
N LEU A 192 11.33 23.65 -6.03
CA LEU A 192 10.67 22.71 -5.12
C LEU A 192 11.63 21.65 -4.54
N ARG A 193 12.95 21.84 -4.68
CA ARG A 193 13.95 20.92 -4.11
C ARG A 193 13.75 20.76 -2.60
N ASN A 194 13.84 19.51 -2.14
CA ASN A 194 13.71 19.21 -0.72
C ASN A 194 14.73 19.99 0.12
N LYS A 195 14.24 20.57 1.22
CA LYS A 195 15.05 21.18 2.27
C LYS A 195 15.83 20.10 3.01
N TRP A 196 16.91 20.48 3.69
CA TRP A 196 17.78 19.55 4.42
C TRP A 196 17.01 18.68 5.44
N TRP A 197 15.98 19.23 6.10
CA TRP A 197 15.16 18.48 7.05
C TRP A 197 14.22 17.48 6.38
N GLN A 198 13.69 17.81 5.18
CA GLN A 198 12.88 16.88 4.39
C GLN A 198 13.74 15.72 3.88
N LEU A 199 14.98 16.04 3.48
CA LEU A 199 15.97 15.04 3.08
C LEU A 199 16.35 14.13 4.25
N ALA A 200 16.55 14.69 5.45
CA ALA A 200 16.83 13.91 6.65
C ALA A 200 15.68 12.94 7.00
N LEU A 201 14.43 13.41 6.96
CA LEU A 201 13.26 12.55 7.15
C LEU A 201 13.16 11.46 6.08
N GLY A 202 13.41 11.81 4.81
CA GLY A 202 13.45 10.84 3.71
C GLY A 202 14.55 9.79 3.89
N ALA A 203 15.73 10.19 4.35
CA ALA A 203 16.85 9.28 4.63
C ALA A 203 16.54 8.34 5.81
N ILE A 204 15.89 8.84 6.86
CA ILE A 204 15.41 8.02 7.98
C ILE A 204 14.36 7.01 7.48
N ALA A 205 13.37 7.45 6.71
CA ALA A 205 12.35 6.58 6.14
C ALA A 205 12.98 5.49 5.25
N PHE A 206 13.96 5.86 4.42
CA PHE A 206 14.72 4.90 3.62
C PHE A 206 15.49 3.90 4.50
N GLY A 207 16.16 4.35 5.55
CA GLY A 207 16.86 3.48 6.51
C GLY A 207 15.93 2.48 7.20
N VAL A 208 14.73 2.92 7.59
CA VAL A 208 13.69 2.04 8.16
C VAL A 208 13.26 0.99 7.14
N VAL A 209 12.93 1.39 5.90
CA VAL A 209 12.55 0.46 4.83
C VAL A 209 13.67 -0.55 4.56
N LEU A 210 14.92 -0.10 4.51
CA LEU A 210 16.09 -0.96 4.29
C LEU A 210 16.28 -1.97 5.42
N TRP A 211 16.09 -1.55 6.67
CA TRP A 211 16.14 -2.44 7.83
C TRP A 211 15.11 -3.57 7.72
N PHE A 212 13.84 -3.25 7.43
CA PHE A 212 12.79 -4.25 7.30
C PHE A 212 12.97 -5.14 6.07
N TRP A 213 13.54 -4.60 5.00
CA TRP A 213 13.92 -5.38 3.82
C TRP A 213 15.01 -6.41 4.14
N ILE A 214 16.06 -6.03 4.87
CA ILE A 214 17.11 -6.96 5.33
C ILE A 214 16.50 -8.05 6.22
N GLN A 215 15.65 -7.67 7.17
CA GLN A 215 14.97 -8.63 8.05
C GLN A 215 14.10 -9.62 7.27
N LEU A 216 13.38 -9.14 6.25
CA LEU A 216 12.59 -10.00 5.37
C LEU A 216 13.48 -11.04 4.68
N ILE A 217 14.59 -10.61 4.10
CA ILE A 217 15.53 -11.50 3.41
C ILE A 217 16.10 -12.53 4.38
N ILE A 218 16.57 -12.12 5.56
CA ILE A 218 17.10 -13.05 6.57
C ILE A 218 16.05 -14.10 6.93
N SER A 219 14.79 -13.69 7.13
CA SER A 219 13.70 -14.62 7.43
C SER A 219 13.32 -15.59 6.31
N PHE A 220 13.75 -15.36 5.07
CA PHE A 220 13.58 -16.34 3.99
C PHE A 220 14.66 -17.44 4.02
N PHE A 221 15.80 -17.19 4.66
CA PHE A 221 16.94 -18.12 4.73
C PHE A 221 17.01 -18.89 6.06
N GLN A 222 16.06 -18.69 6.97
CA GLN A 222 15.91 -19.41 8.25
C GLN A 222 14.66 -20.26 8.22
#